data_AF-A0A3C1SM35-F1
#
_entry.id   AF-A0A3C1SM35-F1
#
_cell.length_a   1.000
_cell.length_b   1.000
_cell.length_c   1.000
_cell.angle_alpha   90.00
_cell.angle_beta   90.00
_cell.angle_gamma   90.00
#
_symmetry.space_group_name_H-M   'P 1'
#
loop_
_entity.id
_entity.type
_entity.pdbx_description
1 polymer ?
#
loop_
_entity_poly.entity_id
_entity_poly.type
_entity_poly.pdbx_seq_one_letter_code
_entity_poly.pdbx_strand_id
1 'polypeptide(L)' 'MNARELEQLIEQQLPGAKATVRGDDGVHFEAVVVSDAFAGKSLLQQHRLVYAALGGRMEREEIHA' A
#
# COMPACT_ATOMS: atom_id res chain seq x y z
N MET A 1 12.82 0.36 -3.74
CA MET A 1 11.76 0.84 -2.82
C MET A 1 12.04 0.28 -1.45
N ASN A 2 12.17 1.13 -0.43
CA ASN A 2 12.37 0.67 0.94
C ASN A 2 11.03 0.34 1.61
N ALA A 3 11.01 -0.61 2.54
CA ALA A 3 9.82 -0.98 3.32
C ALA A 3 9.14 0.26 3.96
N ARG A 4 9.97 1.15 4.50
CA ARG A 4 9.53 2.38 5.16
C ARG A 4 8.82 3.37 4.25
N GLU A 5 9.25 3.45 2.98
CA GLU A 5 8.58 4.30 1.99
C GLU A 5 7.20 3.73 1.66
N LEU A 6 7.11 2.41 1.53
CA LEU A 6 5.87 1.71 1.24
C LEU A 6 4.85 1.85 2.38
N GLU A 7 5.32 1.76 3.64
CA GLU A 7 4.51 2.04 4.84
C GLU A 7 3.92 3.45 4.79
N GLN A 8 4.78 4.46 4.63
CA GLN A 8 4.34 5.87 4.59
C GLN A 8 3.40 6.16 3.41
N LEU A 9 3.60 5.50 2.27
CA LEU A 9 2.72 5.63 1.09
C LEU A 9 1.31 5.15 1.40
N ILE A 10 1.17 3.98 2.02
CA ILE A 10 -0.12 3.40 2.35
C ILE A 10 -0.82 4.26 3.41
N GLU A 11 -0.11 4.72 4.43
CA GLU A 11 -0.64 5.62 5.47
C GLU A 11 -1.08 6.98 4.91
N GLN A 12 -0.41 7.49 3.87
CA GLN A 12 -0.81 8.73 3.17
C GLN A 12 -2.08 8.56 2.32
N GLN A 13 -2.27 7.38 1.71
CA GLN A 13 -3.43 7.10 0.87
C GLN A 13 -4.67 6.70 1.67
N LEU A 14 -4.46 6.05 2.83
CA LEU A 14 -5.52 5.72 3.77
C LEU A 14 -5.29 6.47 5.09
N PRO A 15 -5.89 7.65 5.28
CA PRO A 15 -5.77 8.39 6.53
C PRO A 15 -6.29 7.56 7.71
N GLY A 16 -5.44 7.35 8.72
CA GLY A 16 -5.74 6.50 9.88
C GLY A 16 -5.46 5.01 9.66
N ALA A 17 -4.98 4.60 8.48
CA ALA A 17 -4.41 3.28 8.31
C ALA A 17 -3.02 3.19 8.95
N LYS A 18 -2.66 1.99 9.39
CA LYS A 18 -1.33 1.61 9.82
C LYS A 18 -0.82 0.51 8.91
N ALA A 19 0.25 0.80 8.18
CA ALA A 19 0.90 -0.16 7.31
C ALA A 19 2.20 -0.66 7.95
N THR A 20 2.50 -1.94 7.79
CA THR A 20 3.75 -2.54 8.23
C THR A 20 4.29 -3.43 7.14
N VAL A 21 5.46 -3.09 6.61
CA VAL A 21 6.05 -3.79 5.47
C VAL A 21 7.29 -4.54 5.93
N ARG A 22 7.34 -5.83 5.64
CA ARG A 22 8.42 -6.74 5.99
C ARG A 22 8.93 -7.41 4.72
N GLY A 23 10.22 -7.32 4.46
CA GLY A 23 10.83 -8.01 3.33
C GLY A 23 12.33 -8.04 3.53
N ASP A 24 12.90 -9.23 3.60
CA ASP A 24 14.32 -9.45 3.88
C ASP A 24 15.14 -9.50 2.57
N ASP A 25 14.51 -9.99 1.49
CA ASP A 25 15.20 -10.34 0.24
C ASP A 25 15.11 -9.29 -0.88
N GLY A 26 14.46 -8.14 -0.63
CA GLY A 26 14.28 -7.09 -1.65
C GLY A 26 13.39 -7.45 -2.84
N VAL A 27 12.92 -8.70 -2.92
CA VAL A 27 12.05 -9.24 -3.99
C VAL A 27 10.66 -9.60 -3.47
N HIS A 28 10.57 -10.21 -2.28
CA HIS A 28 9.32 -10.55 -1.63
C HIS A 28 9.09 -9.62 -0.44
N PHE A 29 8.01 -8.83 -0.51
CA PHE A 29 7.58 -7.96 0.57
C PHE A 29 6.20 -8.41 1.03
N GLU A 30 6.05 -8.55 2.34
CA GLU A 30 4.80 -8.80 3.02
C GLU A 30 4.33 -7.49 3.67
N ALA A 31 3.16 -7.00 3.28
CA ALA A 31 2.60 -5.75 3.79
C ALA A 31 1.33 -6.05 4.59
N VAL A 32 1.35 -5.72 5.88
CA VAL A 32 0.19 -5.78 6.76
C VAL A 32 -0.42 -4.39 6.85
N VAL A 33 -1.65 -4.22 6.39
CA VAL A 33 -2.35 -2.93 6.43
C VAL A 33 -3.57 -3.06 7.33
N VAL A 34 -3.66 -2.22 8.35
CA VAL A 34 -4.79 -2.14 9.27
C VAL A 34 -5.45 -0.78 9.08
N SER A 35 -6.74 -0.77 8.71
CA SER A 35 -7.50 0.47 8.52
C SER A 35 -8.97 0.24 8.77
N ASP A 36 -9.64 1.21 9.39
CA ASP A 36 -11.10 1.21 9.53
C ASP A 36 -11.80 1.27 8.17
N ALA A 37 -11.12 1.74 7.12
CA ALA A 37 -11.63 1.73 5.75
C ALA A 37 -11.93 0.32 5.22
N PHE A 38 -11.37 -0.74 5.84
CA PHE A 38 -11.64 -2.12 5.48
C PHE A 38 -12.87 -2.71 6.16
N ALA A 39 -13.43 -2.03 7.16
CA ALA A 39 -14.64 -2.48 7.85
C ALA A 39 -15.81 -2.60 6.85
N GLY A 40 -16.43 -3.79 6.82
CA GLY A 40 -17.55 -4.08 5.91
C GLY A 40 -17.16 -4.34 4.45
N LYS A 41 -15.87 -4.38 4.11
CA LYS A 41 -15.37 -4.70 2.77
C LYS A 41 -14.92 -6.15 2.68
N SER A 42 -15.19 -6.81 1.55
CA SER A 42 -14.69 -8.15 1.28
C SER A 42 -13.17 -8.14 1.08
N LEU A 43 -12.52 -9.30 1.28
CA LEU A 43 -11.08 -9.47 1.04
C LEU A 43 -10.64 -8.90 -0.32
N LEU A 44 -11.39 -9.18 -1.38
CA LEU A 44 -11.07 -8.66 -2.72
C LEU A 44 -11.13 -7.12 -2.80
N GLN A 45 -12.09 -6.49 -2.12
CA GLN A 45 -12.19 -5.02 -2.07
C GLN A 45 -11.06 -4.40 -1.25
N GLN A 46 -10.65 -5.05 -0.16
CA GLN A 46 -9.49 -4.63 0.63
C GLN A 46 -8.21 -4.71 -0.21
N HIS A 47 -7.99 -5.83 -0.89
CA HIS A 47 -6.87 -5.98 -1.82
C HIS A 47 -6.90 -4.90 -2.92
N ARG A 48 -8.05 -4.66 -3.55
CA ARG A 48 -8.19 -3.60 -4.56
C ARG A 48 -7.85 -2.21 -4.02
N LEU A 49 -8.23 -1.89 -2.78
CA LEU A 49 -7.89 -0.60 -2.16
C LEU A 49 -6.39 -0.47 -1.90
N VAL A 50 -5.76 -1.52 -1.37
CA VAL A 50 -4.30 -1.54 -1.15
C VAL A 50 -3.57 -1.45 -2.48
N TYR A 51 -3.97 -2.22 -3.50
CA TYR A 51 -3.40 -2.12 -4.85
C TYR A 51 -3.63 -0.75 -5.49
N ALA A 52 -4.77 -0.10 -5.27
CA ALA A 52 -5.03 1.26 -5.76
C ALA A 52 -4.13 2.29 -5.05
N ALA A 53 -3.91 2.13 -3.74
CA ALA A 53 -2.99 2.97 -2.97
C ALA A 53 -1.53 2.80 -3.40
N LEU A 54 -1.12 1.57 -3.77
CA LEU A 54 0.21 1.25 -4.26
C LEU A 54 0.42 1.63 -5.74
N GLY A 55 -0.58 1.41 -6.59
CA GLY A 55 -0.54 1.64 -8.04
C GLY A 55 -0.88 3.07 -8.45
N GLY A 56 -1.60 3.82 -7.62
CA GLY A 56 -2.03 5.21 -7.91
C GLY A 56 -0.89 6.24 -7.94
N ARG A 57 0.34 5.86 -7.57
CA ARG A 57 1.54 6.68 -7.76
C ARG A 57 2.47 6.24 -8.88
N MET A 58 2.34 5.01 -9.42
CA MET A 58 3.01 4.69 -10.69
C MET A 58 2.47 5.54 -11.86
N GLU A 59 1.26 6.09 -11.72
CA GLU A 59 0.68 7.01 -12.70
C GLU A 59 1.06 8.49 -12.46
N ARG A 60 1.59 8.85 -11.27
CA ARG A 60 1.86 10.26 -10.91
C ARG A 60 3.32 10.67 -10.96
N GLU A 61 4.25 9.73 -11.06
CA GLU A 61 5.63 10.04 -11.39
C GLU A 61 5.86 9.71 -12.87
N GLU A 62 5.63 10.73 -13.69
CA GLU A 62 6.38 11.04 -14.91
C GLU A 62 7.30 9.93 -15.42
N ILE A 63 6.73 8.90 -16.05
CA ILE A 63 7.42 8.14 -17.08
C ILE A 63 7.11 8.80 -18.43
N HIS A 64 7.79 9.91 -18.70
CA HIS A 64 8.04 10.28 -20.09
C HIS A 64 9.07 9.28 -20.63
N ALA A 65 8.64 8.40 -21.53
CA ALA A 65 9.53 7.74 -22.48
C ALA A 65 9.78 8.68 -23.65
#